data_AF-A0A2U1D8X8-F1
#
_entry.id   AF-A0A2U1D8X8-F1
#
_cell.length_a   1.000
_cell.length_b   1.000
_cell.length_c   1.000
_cell.angle_alpha   90.00
_cell.angle_beta   90.00
_cell.angle_gamma   90.00
#
_symmetry.space_group_name_H-M   'P 1'
#
loop_
_entity.id
_entity.type
_entity.pdbx_description
1 polymer ?
#
loop_
_entity_poly.entity_id
_entity_poly.type
_entity_poly.pdbx_seq_one_letter_code
_entity_poly.pdbx_strand_id
1 'polypeptide(L)'
;MRYQVYWTPETQLIELQGAVIDFKAYNEVEFQHQFLPSGQPIVGWYSQANYLNTKTMSDLPYLYPGKTYYFDRQVVNSERMHAYLAVTFYDKDGLALDTKQQNADRIEVTVPEGTDYYQVKLLSAGTGSFIFRGFNIRPKVEEGYLLSGDQQLNDDLYAYLDVPKNLKNKTLRVIFSEPEFHSLKYVNDLISPSNQAVLYFTTDLLHADSYLKTDLVEEINKAKKAVHANKIEFVGYGLISSYTALTYQGKFRGSHAVISDPSADQKVPYLERMSPALREQFKNISVRISESLTGSFEFLTSAFANDLRVPVMVPHPNEDRLASLRYDTAITDYTRADMIPQHASHQEKKKSSKLHSGRLRNFFMNED
;
A
#
# COMPACT_ATOMS: atom_id res chain seq x y z
N MET A 1 0.39 6.32 0.27
CA MET A 1 0.61 5.35 -0.84
C MET A 1 2.06 4.91 -0.87
N ARG A 2 2.34 3.70 -1.39
CA ARG A 2 3.67 3.10 -1.56
C ARG A 2 3.79 2.59 -3.00
N TYR A 3 4.83 2.98 -3.70
CA TYR A 3 5.17 2.48 -5.03
C TYR A 3 6.17 1.33 -4.91
N GLN A 4 6.04 0.32 -5.74
CA GLN A 4 6.91 -0.87 -5.73
C GLN A 4 7.62 -0.98 -7.07
N VAL A 5 8.95 -1.02 -7.01
CA VAL A 5 9.82 -1.05 -8.18
C VAL A 5 10.59 -2.36 -8.17
N TYR A 6 10.55 -3.06 -9.30
CA TYR A 6 11.13 -4.39 -9.47
C TYR A 6 12.20 -4.38 -10.54
N TRP A 7 13.10 -5.37 -10.48
CA TRP A 7 14.03 -5.65 -11.56
C TRP A 7 13.39 -6.64 -12.52
N THR A 8 13.04 -6.18 -13.72
CA THR A 8 12.47 -7.01 -14.77
C THR A 8 13.48 -7.20 -15.92
N PRO A 9 13.25 -8.17 -16.83
CA PRO A 9 14.12 -8.34 -18.00
C PRO A 9 14.24 -7.09 -18.88
N GLU A 10 13.25 -6.19 -18.83
CA GLU A 10 13.22 -4.93 -19.58
C GLU A 10 13.95 -3.77 -18.86
N THR A 11 14.31 -3.92 -17.59
CA THR A 11 15.00 -2.87 -16.83
C THR A 11 16.39 -2.60 -17.42
N GLN A 12 16.81 -1.34 -17.45
CA GLN A 12 18.09 -0.96 -18.03
C GLN A 12 19.28 -1.54 -17.24
N LEU A 13 19.95 -2.50 -17.85
CA LEU A 13 21.20 -3.08 -17.34
C LEU A 13 22.37 -2.17 -17.68
N ILE A 14 23.32 -2.02 -16.74
CA ILE A 14 24.46 -1.11 -16.90
C ILE A 14 25.76 -1.93 -17.05
N GLU A 15 26.14 -2.70 -16.02
CA GLU A 15 27.36 -3.52 -16.04
C GLU A 15 27.04 -5.01 -15.88
N LEU A 16 27.25 -5.77 -16.95
CA LEU A 16 26.92 -7.20 -17.01
C LEU A 16 28.12 -8.10 -17.29
N GLN A 17 29.29 -7.55 -17.58
CA GLN A 17 30.40 -8.35 -18.08
C GLN A 17 30.90 -9.33 -17.01
N GLY A 18 30.54 -10.61 -17.15
CA GLY A 18 30.86 -11.66 -16.17
C GLY A 18 29.80 -11.86 -15.08
N ALA A 19 28.65 -11.20 -15.18
CA ALA A 19 27.48 -11.42 -14.33
C ALA A 19 26.69 -12.66 -14.77
N VAL A 20 26.08 -13.35 -13.80
CA VAL A 20 24.98 -14.29 -14.01
C VAL A 20 23.74 -13.71 -13.36
N ILE A 21 22.64 -13.65 -14.11
CA ILE A 21 21.36 -13.10 -13.64
C ILE A 21 20.28 -14.15 -13.91
N ASP A 22 19.52 -14.49 -12.88
CA ASP A 22 18.38 -15.40 -12.98
C ASP A 22 17.11 -14.77 -12.41
N PHE A 23 16.07 -14.69 -13.24
CA PHE A 23 14.77 -14.12 -12.89
C PHE A 23 13.85 -15.24 -12.40
N LYS A 24 13.93 -15.60 -11.12
CA LYS A 24 13.14 -16.68 -10.51
C LYS A 24 11.66 -16.35 -10.43
N ALA A 25 11.35 -15.10 -10.11
CA ALA A 25 9.99 -14.55 -10.05
C ALA A 25 10.04 -13.04 -10.31
N TYR A 26 8.87 -12.40 -10.43
CA TYR A 26 8.78 -10.96 -10.69
C TYR A 26 9.44 -10.11 -9.58
N ASN A 27 9.38 -10.57 -8.33
CA ASN A 27 10.01 -9.97 -7.16
C ASN A 27 11.18 -10.82 -6.62
N GLU A 28 11.87 -11.57 -7.48
CA GLU A 28 13.02 -12.37 -7.08
C GLU A 28 14.02 -12.52 -8.24
N VAL A 29 15.08 -11.70 -8.18
CA VAL A 29 16.21 -11.74 -9.11
C VAL A 29 17.46 -12.16 -8.36
N GLU A 30 18.07 -13.27 -8.78
CA GLU A 30 19.36 -13.71 -8.29
C GLU A 30 20.46 -13.10 -9.17
N PHE A 31 21.39 -12.39 -8.55
CA PHE A 31 22.54 -11.81 -9.24
C PHE A 31 23.83 -12.38 -8.66
N GLN A 32 24.76 -12.75 -9.53
CA GLN A 32 26.09 -13.21 -9.15
C GLN A 32 27.17 -12.56 -10.01
N HIS A 33 28.24 -12.08 -9.37
CA HIS A 33 29.42 -11.56 -10.04
C HIS A 33 30.67 -11.69 -9.18
N GLN A 34 31.72 -12.36 -9.69
CA GLN A 34 32.92 -12.68 -8.91
C GLN A 34 33.99 -11.57 -8.91
N PHE A 35 33.95 -10.67 -9.89
CA PHE A 35 35.01 -9.67 -10.11
C PHE A 35 34.51 -8.23 -10.19
N LEU A 36 33.28 -7.94 -9.73
CA LEU A 36 32.72 -6.60 -9.87
C LEU A 36 33.38 -5.68 -8.83
N PRO A 37 34.02 -4.56 -9.23
CA PRO A 37 34.52 -3.60 -8.26
C PRO A 37 33.39 -3.03 -7.40
N SER A 38 33.70 -2.71 -6.15
CA SER A 38 32.74 -2.05 -5.26
C SER A 38 32.34 -0.68 -5.82
N GLY A 39 31.08 -0.30 -5.64
CA GLY A 39 30.50 0.97 -6.10
C GLY A 39 30.05 0.97 -7.55
N GLN A 40 30.14 -0.16 -8.27
CA GLN A 40 29.69 -0.20 -9.66
C GLN A 40 28.17 -0.32 -9.75
N PRO A 41 27.52 0.47 -10.62
CA PRO A 41 26.10 0.36 -10.87
C PRO A 41 25.79 -0.90 -11.68
N ILE A 42 24.83 -1.69 -11.21
CA ILE A 42 24.42 -2.96 -11.82
C ILE A 42 23.24 -2.72 -12.77
N VAL A 43 22.23 -2.02 -12.25
CA VAL A 43 20.94 -1.78 -12.92
C VAL A 43 20.40 -0.40 -12.51
N GLY A 44 19.64 0.24 -13.40
CA GLY A 44 19.06 1.56 -13.18
C GLY A 44 17.60 1.65 -13.59
N TRP A 45 16.85 2.48 -12.85
CA TRP A 45 15.45 2.85 -13.10
C TRP A 45 15.35 4.36 -13.23
N TYR A 46 14.42 4.85 -14.06
CA TYR A 46 14.29 6.27 -14.39
C TYR A 46 12.84 6.74 -14.26
N SER A 47 12.67 8.00 -13.84
CA SER A 47 11.35 8.64 -13.70
C SER A 47 10.85 9.34 -14.96
N GLN A 48 11.64 9.33 -16.02
CA GLN A 48 11.27 9.87 -17.31
C GLN A 48 11.38 8.76 -18.36
N ALA A 49 10.34 8.62 -19.17
CA ALA A 49 10.39 7.73 -20.31
C ALA A 49 11.32 8.32 -21.38
N ASN A 50 12.28 7.54 -21.87
CA ASN A 50 13.08 7.91 -23.03
C ASN A 50 12.75 6.97 -24.18
N TYR A 51 11.57 7.19 -24.76
CA TYR A 51 11.05 6.33 -25.82
C TYR A 51 11.88 6.40 -27.11
N LEU A 52 12.48 7.57 -27.39
CA LEU A 52 13.22 7.83 -28.62
C LEU A 52 14.60 7.17 -28.63
N ASN A 53 15.33 7.15 -27.51
CA ASN A 53 16.69 6.59 -27.46
C ASN A 53 16.74 5.17 -26.91
N THR A 54 15.98 4.86 -25.86
CA THR A 54 16.09 3.58 -25.14
C THR A 54 14.83 2.73 -25.22
N LYS A 55 13.72 3.25 -25.79
CA LYS A 55 12.39 2.60 -25.83
C LYS A 55 11.89 2.17 -24.45
N THR A 56 12.41 2.77 -23.38
CA THR A 56 12.04 2.45 -22.00
C THR A 56 10.90 3.35 -21.55
N MET A 57 9.88 2.75 -20.94
CA MET A 57 8.85 3.46 -20.18
C MET A 57 9.45 3.95 -18.85
N SER A 58 8.79 4.93 -18.22
CA SER A 58 9.19 5.35 -16.87
C SER A 58 8.93 4.22 -15.88
N ASP A 59 9.96 3.77 -15.20
CA ASP A 59 9.86 2.74 -14.15
C ASP A 59 9.50 3.35 -12.79
N LEU A 60 9.75 4.66 -12.64
CA LEU A 60 9.63 5.36 -11.38
C LEU A 60 8.46 6.34 -11.38
N PRO A 61 7.79 6.52 -10.23
CA PRO A 61 6.71 7.49 -10.07
C PRO A 61 7.26 8.92 -10.05
N TYR A 62 6.40 9.88 -10.35
CA TYR A 62 6.69 11.30 -10.11
C TYR A 62 6.78 11.59 -8.61
N LEU A 63 7.78 12.36 -8.20
CA LEU A 63 7.97 12.82 -6.82
C LEU A 63 7.85 14.33 -6.76
N TYR A 64 7.18 14.85 -5.74
CA TYR A 64 6.94 16.28 -5.60
C TYR A 64 8.18 16.99 -5.02
N PRO A 65 8.67 18.08 -5.65
CA PRO A 65 9.72 18.92 -5.08
C PRO A 65 9.41 19.39 -3.66
N GLY A 66 10.44 19.47 -2.81
CA GLY A 66 10.33 19.87 -1.41
C GLY A 66 9.68 18.83 -0.49
N LYS A 67 9.22 17.68 -1.00
CA LYS A 67 8.69 16.58 -0.19
C LYS A 67 9.78 15.54 0.11
N THR A 68 9.63 14.89 1.26
CA THR A 68 10.54 13.83 1.72
C THR A 68 9.91 12.46 1.49
N TYR A 69 10.73 11.53 0.98
CA TYR A 69 10.36 10.15 0.67
C TYR A 69 11.33 9.18 1.31
N TYR A 70 10.81 7.98 1.63
CA TYR A 70 11.59 6.81 1.98
C TYR A 70 11.75 5.89 0.78
N PHE A 71 12.97 5.42 0.58
CA PHE A 71 13.32 4.34 -0.33
C PHE A 71 13.70 3.12 0.50
N ASP A 72 12.82 2.13 0.56
CA ASP A 72 12.98 0.90 1.34
C ASP A 72 13.45 -0.23 0.41
N ARG A 73 14.72 -0.62 0.51
CA ARG A 73 15.35 -1.67 -0.28
C ARG A 73 14.99 -3.06 0.26
N GLN A 74 14.68 -3.99 -0.63
CA GLN A 74 14.43 -5.39 -0.28
C GLN A 74 15.47 -6.29 -0.95
N VAL A 75 16.56 -6.57 -0.24
CA VAL A 75 17.69 -7.39 -0.73
C VAL A 75 18.15 -8.38 0.34
N VAL A 76 18.36 -9.63 -0.07
CA VAL A 76 19.07 -10.63 0.72
C VAL A 76 20.51 -10.67 0.25
N ASN A 77 21.40 -10.07 1.02
CA ASN A 77 22.84 -10.02 0.71
C ASN A 77 23.53 -11.35 1.07
N SER A 78 24.57 -11.71 0.33
CA SER A 78 25.51 -12.76 0.78
C SER A 78 26.55 -12.18 1.73
N GLU A 79 27.38 -13.03 2.33
CA GLU A 79 28.48 -12.60 3.19
C GLU A 79 29.52 -11.74 2.46
N ARG A 80 29.66 -11.90 1.14
CA ARG A 80 30.75 -11.29 0.37
C ARG A 80 30.29 -10.18 -0.58
N MET A 81 28.98 -10.03 -0.79
CA MET A 81 28.43 -9.00 -1.65
C MET A 81 27.16 -8.40 -1.06
N HIS A 82 27.18 -7.08 -0.93
CA HIS A 82 26.03 -6.26 -0.62
C HIS A 82 25.57 -5.49 -1.86
N ALA A 83 24.30 -5.15 -1.94
CA ALA A 83 23.77 -4.24 -2.94
C ALA A 83 23.00 -3.10 -2.29
N TYR A 84 23.23 -1.85 -2.68
CA TYR A 84 22.59 -0.67 -2.10
C TYR A 84 22.07 0.30 -3.16
N LEU A 85 21.17 1.20 -2.77
CA LEU A 85 20.57 2.14 -3.70
C LEU A 85 21.33 3.47 -3.69
N ALA A 86 21.46 4.07 -4.87
CA ALA A 86 21.78 5.48 -5.04
C ALA A 86 20.63 6.17 -5.79
N VAL A 87 20.13 7.27 -5.23
CA VAL A 87 19.09 8.12 -5.82
C VAL A 87 19.72 9.43 -6.26
N THR A 88 19.63 9.76 -7.55
CA THR A 88 20.17 11.00 -8.11
C THR A 88 19.07 11.80 -8.79
N PHE A 89 18.96 13.08 -8.44
CA PHE A 89 18.03 14.03 -9.04
C PHE A 89 18.74 14.89 -10.07
N TYR A 90 18.02 15.24 -11.12
CA TYR A 90 18.52 16.02 -12.24
C TYR A 90 17.60 17.19 -12.55
N ASP A 91 18.17 18.29 -13.03
CA ASP A 91 17.41 19.36 -13.67
C ASP A 91 17.07 19.02 -15.14
N LYS A 92 16.34 19.93 -15.78
CA LYS A 92 15.92 19.82 -17.19
C LYS A 92 17.09 19.76 -18.18
N ASP A 93 18.28 20.23 -17.79
CA ASP A 93 19.48 20.26 -18.62
C ASP A 93 20.34 19.00 -18.39
N GLY A 94 19.90 18.10 -17.50
CA GLY A 94 20.56 16.83 -17.18
C GLY A 94 21.70 16.96 -16.16
N LEU A 95 21.82 18.10 -15.46
CA LEU A 95 22.81 18.30 -14.42
C LEU A 95 22.31 17.69 -13.10
N ALA A 96 23.18 16.94 -12.41
CA ALA A 96 22.84 16.34 -11.12
C ALA A 96 22.68 17.43 -10.04
N LEU A 97 21.49 17.52 -9.45
CA LEU A 97 21.16 18.45 -8.37
C LEU A 97 21.57 17.91 -7.00
N ASP A 98 21.32 16.62 -6.76
CA ASP A 98 21.70 15.93 -5.52
C ASP A 98 21.84 14.43 -5.78
N THR A 99 22.67 13.75 -4.98
CA THR A 99 22.77 12.28 -4.94
C THR A 99 22.77 11.81 -3.50
N LYS A 100 21.85 10.89 -3.18
CA LYS A 100 21.78 10.21 -1.89
C LYS A 100 22.03 8.72 -2.08
N GLN A 101 23.06 8.22 -1.42
CA GLN A 101 23.42 6.81 -1.40
C GLN A 101 23.78 6.42 0.03
N GLN A 102 23.23 5.31 0.49
CA GLN A 102 23.51 4.77 1.81
C GLN A 102 23.41 3.25 1.76
N ASN A 103 24.37 2.57 2.37
CA ASN A 103 24.25 1.13 2.59
C ASN A 103 23.36 0.86 3.81
N ALA A 104 22.07 1.12 3.66
CA ALA A 104 21.03 0.87 4.64
C ALA A 104 19.80 0.32 3.93
N ASP A 105 18.92 -0.36 4.66
CA ASP A 105 17.66 -0.86 4.10
C ASP A 105 16.68 0.27 3.79
N ARG A 106 16.86 1.46 4.38
CA ARG A 106 16.05 2.65 4.14
C ARG A 106 16.93 3.86 3.89
N ILE A 107 16.60 4.62 2.85
CA ILE A 107 17.17 5.93 2.56
C ILE A 107 16.06 6.99 2.70
N GLU A 108 16.31 8.05 3.46
CA GLU A 108 15.45 9.23 3.52
C GLU A 108 15.96 10.28 2.54
N VAL A 109 15.10 10.76 1.66
CA VAL A 109 15.48 11.66 0.58
C VAL A 109 14.46 12.78 0.46
N THR A 110 14.92 14.04 0.49
CA THR A 110 14.10 15.20 0.17
C THR A 110 14.35 15.60 -1.27
N VAL A 111 13.28 15.69 -2.07
CA VAL A 111 13.36 16.03 -3.50
C VAL A 111 13.81 17.48 -3.63
N PRO A 112 14.95 17.77 -4.29
CA PRO A 112 15.41 19.12 -4.52
C PRO A 112 14.42 19.95 -5.34
N GLU A 113 14.35 21.25 -5.06
CA GLU A 113 13.67 22.20 -5.93
C GLU A 113 14.31 22.20 -7.32
N GLY A 114 13.49 22.36 -8.38
CA GLY A 114 13.97 22.34 -9.77
C GLY A 114 14.28 20.95 -10.34
N THR A 115 13.95 19.88 -9.61
CA THR A 115 14.01 18.51 -10.14
C THR A 115 13.09 18.35 -11.36
N ASP A 116 13.64 17.93 -12.49
CA ASP A 116 12.89 17.53 -13.68
C ASP A 116 12.67 16.01 -13.69
N TYR A 117 13.73 15.24 -13.43
CA TYR A 117 13.67 13.78 -13.32
C TYR A 117 14.68 13.25 -12.29
N TYR A 118 14.55 11.98 -11.96
CA TYR A 118 15.51 11.27 -11.11
C TYR A 118 15.74 9.86 -11.60
N GLN A 119 16.84 9.28 -11.14
CA GLN A 119 17.16 7.88 -11.35
C GLN A 119 17.43 7.21 -10.01
N VAL A 120 17.18 5.91 -9.96
CA VAL A 120 17.64 5.04 -8.89
C VAL A 120 18.57 4.02 -9.51
N LYS A 121 19.74 3.82 -8.93
CA LYS A 121 20.68 2.77 -9.33
C LYS A 121 20.90 1.79 -8.19
N LEU A 122 20.99 0.51 -8.52
CA LEU A 122 21.49 -0.51 -7.60
C LEU A 122 22.99 -0.62 -7.78
N LEU A 123 23.75 -0.36 -6.72
CA LEU A 123 25.21 -0.44 -6.70
C LEU A 123 25.65 -1.68 -5.97
N SER A 124 26.73 -2.29 -6.45
CA SER A 124 27.42 -3.38 -5.76
C SER A 124 28.34 -2.86 -4.66
N ALA A 125 28.53 -3.66 -3.62
CA ALA A 125 29.59 -3.53 -2.63
C ALA A 125 30.18 -4.92 -2.33
N GLY A 126 31.28 -5.25 -2.99
CA GLY A 126 31.96 -6.55 -2.87
C GLY A 126 31.72 -7.47 -4.05
N THR A 127 31.99 -8.77 -3.86
CA THR A 127 31.98 -9.81 -4.90
C THR A 127 31.21 -11.03 -4.39
N GLY A 128 30.38 -11.66 -5.21
CA GLY A 128 29.60 -12.82 -4.75
C GLY A 128 28.21 -12.80 -5.37
N SER A 129 27.18 -12.99 -4.55
CA SER A 129 25.79 -12.99 -4.99
C SER A 129 24.86 -12.21 -4.04
N PHE A 130 23.70 -11.81 -4.54
CA PHE A 130 22.57 -11.36 -3.72
C PHE A 130 21.26 -11.74 -4.39
N ILE A 131 20.18 -11.71 -3.62
CA ILE A 131 18.81 -11.84 -4.13
C ILE A 131 18.14 -10.47 -3.99
N PHE A 132 17.74 -9.88 -5.12
CA PHE A 132 17.03 -8.62 -5.16
C PHE A 132 15.54 -8.88 -5.33
N ARG A 133 14.74 -8.35 -4.39
CA ARG A 133 13.27 -8.50 -4.43
C ARG A 133 12.55 -7.26 -4.94
N GLY A 134 13.22 -6.11 -4.88
CA GLY A 134 12.65 -4.82 -5.28
C GLY A 134 13.06 -3.72 -4.31
N PHE A 135 12.44 -2.56 -4.49
CA PHE A 135 12.43 -1.51 -3.49
C PHE A 135 11.12 -0.74 -3.53
N ASN A 136 10.78 -0.15 -2.40
CA ASN A 136 9.56 0.64 -2.25
C ASN A 136 9.90 2.12 -2.15
N ILE A 137 9.07 2.96 -2.77
CA ILE A 137 9.12 4.42 -2.62
C ILE A 137 7.84 4.87 -1.95
N ARG A 138 7.93 5.62 -0.85
CA ARG A 138 6.74 6.15 -0.17
C ARG A 138 7.00 7.53 0.43
N PRO A 139 6.00 8.41 0.48
CA PRO A 139 6.13 9.66 1.22
C PRO A 139 6.46 9.39 2.69
N LYS A 140 7.26 10.26 3.30
CA LYS A 140 7.44 10.27 4.75
C LYS A 140 6.14 10.76 5.40
N VAL A 141 5.63 9.98 6.35
CA VAL A 141 4.49 10.32 7.20
C VAL A 141 4.96 10.41 8.65
N GLU A 142 4.28 11.21 9.47
CA GLU A 142 4.68 11.45 10.87
C GLU A 142 4.50 10.19 11.73
N GLU A 143 3.33 9.56 11.65
CA GLU A 143 2.99 8.33 12.38
C GLU A 143 2.38 7.33 11.40
N GLY A 144 2.77 6.05 11.45
CA GLY A 144 2.31 5.03 10.51
C GLY A 144 3.25 4.82 9.32
N TYR A 145 2.70 4.30 8.21
CA TYR A 145 3.44 3.71 7.10
C TYR A 145 3.07 4.31 5.75
N LEU A 146 1.79 4.27 5.37
CA LEU A 146 1.26 4.74 4.08
C LEU A 146 0.45 6.02 4.23
N LEU A 147 -0.24 6.16 5.36
CA LEU A 147 -1.03 7.29 5.81
C LEU A 147 -0.77 7.54 7.30
N SER A 148 -1.06 8.76 7.75
CA SER A 148 -0.89 9.12 9.15
C SER A 148 -1.83 8.31 10.04
N GLY A 149 -1.28 7.54 10.98
CA GLY A 149 -2.03 6.74 11.94
C GLY A 149 -2.59 5.42 11.39
N ASP A 150 -2.11 4.96 10.24
CA ASP A 150 -2.37 3.58 9.81
C ASP A 150 -1.53 2.57 10.64
N GLN A 151 -1.89 1.30 10.53
CA GLN A 151 -1.22 0.19 11.20
C GLN A 151 -0.75 -0.84 10.18
N GLN A 152 0.51 -1.25 10.30
CA GLN A 152 1.02 -2.42 9.61
C GLN A 152 0.61 -3.69 10.38
N LEU A 153 -0.11 -4.59 9.71
CA LEU A 153 -0.54 -5.88 10.30
C LEU A 153 0.47 -6.99 10.03
N ASN A 154 1.10 -6.95 8.87
CA ASN A 154 2.26 -7.77 8.48
C ASN A 154 3.07 -7.02 7.41
N ASP A 155 4.08 -7.65 6.81
CA ASP A 155 4.99 -6.99 5.87
C ASP A 155 4.29 -6.24 4.72
N ASP A 156 3.15 -6.74 4.24
CA ASP A 156 2.45 -6.22 3.06
C ASP A 156 0.97 -5.90 3.25
N LEU A 157 0.42 -6.10 4.45
CA LEU A 157 -0.98 -5.81 4.78
C LEU A 157 -1.08 -4.69 5.81
N TYR A 158 -1.88 -3.68 5.48
CA TYR A 158 -2.05 -2.48 6.29
C TYR A 158 -3.53 -2.21 6.55
N ALA A 159 -3.83 -1.62 7.71
CA ALA A 159 -5.16 -1.25 8.15
C ALA A 159 -5.23 0.22 8.57
N TYR A 160 -6.30 0.90 8.19
CA TYR A 160 -6.55 2.29 8.57
C TYR A 160 -8.01 2.45 8.98
N LEU A 161 -8.26 2.88 10.22
CA LEU A 161 -9.60 3.17 10.71
C LEU A 161 -9.88 4.66 10.63
N ASP A 162 -10.70 5.05 9.68
CA ASP A 162 -11.21 6.41 9.55
C ASP A 162 -12.48 6.58 10.41
N VAL A 163 -12.43 7.52 11.35
CA VAL A 163 -13.56 7.84 12.21
C VAL A 163 -13.95 9.31 12.04
N PRO A 164 -15.16 9.60 11.54
CA PRO A 164 -15.62 10.97 11.39
C PRO A 164 -15.83 11.63 12.76
N LYS A 165 -15.65 12.95 12.83
CA LYS A 165 -15.92 13.77 14.03
C LYS A 165 -17.31 13.51 14.62
N ASN A 166 -18.31 13.34 13.76
CA ASN A 166 -19.70 13.12 14.17
C ASN A 166 -20.17 11.72 13.76
N LEU A 167 -19.83 10.73 14.59
CA LEU A 167 -20.27 9.36 14.38
C LEU A 167 -21.75 9.21 14.76
N LYS A 168 -22.63 9.12 13.75
CA LYS A 168 -24.07 8.90 13.94
C LYS A 168 -24.51 7.50 13.53
N ASN A 169 -23.87 6.93 12.52
CA ASN A 169 -24.22 5.59 12.05
C ASN A 169 -23.56 4.52 12.95
N LYS A 170 -24.33 3.49 13.32
CA LYS A 170 -23.85 2.31 14.06
C LYS A 170 -23.39 1.18 13.15
N THR A 171 -23.14 1.47 11.87
CA THR A 171 -22.54 0.54 10.92
C THR A 171 -21.04 0.83 10.79
N LEU A 172 -20.21 -0.20 10.93
CA LEU A 172 -18.81 -0.14 10.51
C LEU A 172 -18.73 -0.60 9.05
N ARG A 173 -18.25 0.26 8.14
CA ARG A 173 -17.90 -0.17 6.79
C ARG A 173 -16.47 -0.70 6.78
N VAL A 174 -16.25 -1.85 6.17
CA VAL A 174 -14.94 -2.47 6.00
C VAL A 174 -14.66 -2.55 4.51
N ILE A 175 -13.66 -1.82 4.03
CA ILE A 175 -13.32 -1.76 2.60
C ILE A 175 -11.99 -2.47 2.38
N PHE A 176 -12.00 -3.48 1.51
CA PHE A 176 -10.78 -4.10 1.01
C PHE A 176 -10.36 -3.41 -0.28
N SER A 177 -9.16 -2.86 -0.31
CA SER A 177 -8.59 -2.29 -1.54
C SER A 177 -8.32 -3.42 -2.53
N GLU A 178 -8.75 -3.29 -3.78
CA GLU A 178 -8.35 -4.21 -4.84
C GLU A 178 -6.84 -4.08 -5.04
N PRO A 179 -6.07 -5.16 -4.85
CA PRO A 179 -4.62 -5.08 -4.95
C PRO A 179 -4.18 -4.80 -6.39
N GLU A 180 -3.19 -3.93 -6.58
CA GLU A 180 -2.63 -3.58 -7.88
C GLU A 180 -1.14 -3.94 -7.97
N PHE A 181 -0.62 -4.05 -9.20
CA PHE A 181 0.82 -4.12 -9.43
C PHE A 181 1.45 -2.72 -9.22
N HIS A 182 2.69 -2.70 -8.73
CA HIS A 182 3.53 -1.49 -8.57
C HIS A 182 3.01 -0.42 -7.60
N SER A 183 1.83 -0.60 -7.01
CA SER A 183 1.28 0.37 -6.08
C SER A 183 0.49 -0.31 -4.97
N LEU A 184 0.63 0.26 -3.77
CA LEU A 184 -0.13 -0.10 -2.59
C LEU A 184 -0.67 1.21 -2.02
N LYS A 185 -1.99 1.38 -2.08
CA LYS A 185 -2.70 2.58 -1.65
C LYS A 185 -4.03 2.22 -1.00
N TYR A 186 -4.49 3.08 -0.12
CA TYR A 186 -5.87 3.06 0.33
C TYR A 186 -6.75 3.75 -0.70
N VAL A 187 -8.04 3.40 -0.69
CA VAL A 187 -9.08 4.07 -1.50
C VAL A 187 -9.85 5.13 -0.75
N ASN A 188 -9.38 5.55 0.43
CA ASN A 188 -10.02 6.59 1.25
C ASN A 188 -10.24 7.89 0.45
N ASP A 189 -9.37 8.18 -0.52
CA ASP A 189 -9.49 9.37 -1.34
C ASP A 189 -10.58 9.32 -2.42
N LEU A 190 -11.16 8.15 -2.65
CA LEU A 190 -12.24 7.92 -3.61
C LEU A 190 -13.61 7.84 -2.94
N ILE A 191 -13.60 7.70 -1.62
CA ILE A 191 -14.81 7.56 -0.82
C ILE A 191 -15.32 8.95 -0.41
N SER A 192 -16.63 9.14 -0.58
CA SER A 192 -17.31 10.35 -0.11
C SER A 192 -17.30 10.42 1.42
N PRO A 193 -16.98 11.59 2.02
CA PRO A 193 -17.09 11.78 3.46
C PRO A 193 -18.48 11.44 3.99
N SER A 194 -18.57 10.84 5.18
CA SER A 194 -19.85 10.44 5.78
C SER A 194 -19.79 10.41 7.31
N ASN A 195 -20.94 10.29 7.97
CA ASN A 195 -21.06 10.11 9.42
C ASN A 195 -20.93 8.63 9.85
N GLN A 196 -20.31 7.80 9.01
CA GLN A 196 -20.07 6.37 9.20
C GLN A 196 -18.57 6.12 9.30
N ALA A 197 -18.15 5.30 10.26
CA ALA A 197 -16.75 4.90 10.36
C ALA A 197 -16.39 3.88 9.26
N VAL A 198 -15.18 3.99 8.74
CA VAL A 198 -14.69 3.15 7.66
C VAL A 198 -13.33 2.56 8.04
N LEU A 199 -13.25 1.22 8.09
CA LEU A 199 -12.02 0.48 8.23
C LEU A 199 -11.53 0.07 6.85
N TYR A 200 -10.35 0.52 6.47
CA TYR A 200 -9.72 0.16 5.22
C TYR A 200 -8.64 -0.90 5.44
N PHE A 201 -8.60 -1.88 4.56
CA PHE A 201 -7.46 -2.78 4.40
C PHE A 201 -6.85 -2.59 3.01
N THR A 202 -5.52 -2.69 2.92
CA THR A 202 -4.81 -2.64 1.64
C THR A 202 -3.59 -3.55 1.66
N THR A 203 -3.33 -4.19 0.52
CA THR A 203 -2.16 -5.03 0.21
C THR A 203 -1.81 -4.85 -1.26
N ASP A 204 -0.63 -5.28 -1.68
CA ASP A 204 -0.27 -5.34 -3.10
C ASP A 204 -0.62 -6.68 -3.74
N LEU A 205 -0.58 -6.70 -5.08
CA LEU A 205 -1.07 -7.84 -5.86
C LEU A 205 -0.19 -9.09 -5.75
N LEU A 206 1.10 -8.97 -5.44
CA LEU A 206 1.98 -10.11 -5.18
C LEU A 206 1.78 -10.71 -3.77
N HIS A 207 1.06 -10.01 -2.90
CA HIS A 207 0.73 -10.45 -1.54
C HIS A 207 -0.78 -10.44 -1.28
N ALA A 208 -1.59 -10.58 -2.33
CA ALA A 208 -3.05 -10.51 -2.27
C ALA A 208 -3.68 -11.63 -1.42
N ASP A 209 -2.99 -12.76 -1.25
CA ASP A 209 -3.37 -13.84 -0.34
C ASP A 209 -3.31 -13.44 1.13
N SER A 210 -2.62 -12.34 1.48
CA SER A 210 -2.55 -11.81 2.84
C SER A 210 -3.93 -11.53 3.43
N TYR A 211 -4.91 -11.13 2.60
CA TYR A 211 -6.31 -10.96 3.03
C TYR A 211 -6.95 -12.24 3.56
N LEU A 212 -6.52 -13.40 3.03
CA LEU A 212 -7.11 -14.71 3.35
C LEU A 212 -6.27 -15.48 4.37
N LYS A 213 -4.95 -15.29 4.37
CA LYS A 213 -4.01 -15.92 5.30
C LYS A 213 -3.98 -15.24 6.67
N THR A 214 -4.14 -13.91 6.70
CA THR A 214 -4.20 -13.16 7.95
C THR A 214 -5.63 -13.18 8.46
N ASP A 215 -5.86 -13.64 9.69
CA ASP A 215 -7.21 -13.60 10.25
C ASP A 215 -7.55 -12.18 10.71
N LEU A 216 -8.25 -11.43 9.86
CA LEU A 216 -8.62 -10.04 10.14
C LEU A 216 -9.81 -9.89 11.10
N VAL A 217 -10.38 -11.01 11.57
CA VAL A 217 -11.53 -11.01 12.48
C VAL A 217 -11.24 -10.23 13.76
N GLU A 218 -10.03 -10.35 14.32
CA GLU A 218 -9.65 -9.62 15.53
C GLU A 218 -9.63 -8.11 15.30
N GLU A 219 -8.99 -7.66 14.22
CA GLU A 219 -8.87 -6.23 13.87
C GLU A 219 -10.22 -5.61 13.54
N ILE A 220 -11.08 -6.31 12.79
CA ILE A 220 -12.45 -5.88 12.51
C ILE A 220 -13.25 -5.75 13.81
N ASN A 221 -13.10 -6.70 14.76
CA ASN A 221 -13.78 -6.63 16.04
C ASN A 221 -13.25 -5.50 16.94
N LYS A 222 -11.95 -5.21 16.92
CA LYS A 222 -11.35 -4.06 17.61
C LYS A 222 -11.93 -2.75 17.07
N ALA A 223 -11.93 -2.58 15.75
CA ALA A 223 -12.52 -1.41 15.10
C ALA A 223 -14.01 -1.27 15.43
N LYS A 224 -14.80 -2.35 15.31
CA LYS A 224 -16.23 -2.37 15.63
C LYS A 224 -16.50 -1.88 17.05
N LYS A 225 -15.71 -2.34 18.03
CA LYS A 225 -15.81 -1.92 19.43
C LYS A 225 -15.43 -0.44 19.60
N ALA A 226 -14.34 0.01 18.99
CA ALA A 226 -13.89 1.40 19.06
C ALA A 226 -14.98 2.39 18.58
N VAL A 227 -15.71 2.03 17.52
CA VAL A 227 -16.77 2.87 16.95
C VAL A 227 -18.19 2.52 17.44
N HIS A 228 -18.31 1.61 18.42
CA HIS A 228 -19.60 1.18 18.97
C HIS A 228 -20.63 0.74 17.91
N ALA A 229 -20.15 0.12 16.82
CA ALA A 229 -20.99 -0.33 15.73
C ALA A 229 -21.71 -1.65 16.08
N ASN A 230 -22.98 -1.76 15.70
CA ASN A 230 -23.76 -3.00 15.82
C ASN A 230 -23.82 -3.79 14.50
N LYS A 231 -23.75 -3.10 13.36
CA LYS A 231 -23.74 -3.67 12.01
C LYS A 231 -22.34 -3.58 11.40
N ILE A 232 -22.06 -4.50 10.47
CA ILE A 232 -20.84 -4.47 9.65
C ILE A 232 -21.25 -4.61 8.20
N GLU A 233 -20.64 -3.81 7.35
CA GLU A 233 -20.79 -3.85 5.91
C GLU A 233 -19.42 -4.05 5.27
N PHE A 234 -19.25 -5.12 4.50
CA PHE A 234 -18.02 -5.44 3.80
C PHE A 234 -18.10 -4.97 2.36
N VAL A 235 -17.06 -4.29 1.87
CA VAL A 235 -17.04 -3.72 0.52
C VAL A 235 -15.83 -4.22 -0.23
N GLY A 236 -16.08 -4.67 -1.47
CA GLY A 236 -15.06 -4.98 -2.46
C GLY A 236 -15.46 -4.44 -3.82
N TYR A 237 -14.50 -3.91 -4.58
CA TYR A 237 -14.78 -3.23 -5.86
C TYR A 237 -14.02 -3.81 -7.05
N GLY A 238 -13.16 -4.80 -6.83
CA GLY A 238 -12.62 -5.70 -7.85
C GLY A 238 -12.83 -7.17 -7.47
N LEU A 239 -12.21 -8.10 -8.17
CA LEU A 239 -12.46 -9.54 -7.96
C LEU A 239 -11.90 -10.01 -6.63
N ILE A 240 -10.65 -9.66 -6.31
CA ILE A 240 -9.96 -10.13 -5.10
C ILE A 240 -10.62 -9.52 -3.86
N SER A 241 -10.89 -8.22 -3.89
CA SER A 241 -11.56 -7.50 -2.80
C SER A 241 -13.01 -7.97 -2.62
N SER A 242 -13.77 -8.24 -3.70
CA SER A 242 -15.14 -8.77 -3.61
C SER A 242 -15.19 -10.17 -3.03
N TYR A 243 -14.29 -11.05 -3.47
CA TYR A 243 -14.15 -12.39 -2.90
C TYR A 243 -13.78 -12.32 -1.41
N THR A 244 -12.88 -11.40 -1.05
CA THR A 244 -12.49 -11.16 0.34
C THR A 244 -13.68 -10.65 1.17
N ALA A 245 -14.44 -9.68 0.66
CA ALA A 245 -15.62 -9.13 1.31
C ALA A 245 -16.67 -10.21 1.62
N LEU A 246 -16.97 -11.09 0.65
CA LEU A 246 -17.87 -12.23 0.86
C LEU A 246 -17.32 -13.23 1.89
N THR A 247 -16.02 -13.54 1.81
CA THR A 247 -15.36 -14.46 2.74
C THR A 247 -15.51 -13.98 4.19
N TYR A 248 -15.29 -12.68 4.44
CA TYR A 248 -15.46 -12.10 5.78
C TYR A 248 -16.92 -11.91 6.16
N GLN A 249 -17.81 -11.56 5.23
CA GLN A 249 -19.25 -11.51 5.49
C GLN A 249 -19.77 -12.84 6.07
N GLY A 250 -19.33 -13.98 5.53
CA GLY A 250 -19.68 -15.31 6.04
C GLY A 250 -19.20 -15.57 7.48
N LYS A 251 -18.16 -14.86 7.96
CA LYS A 251 -17.64 -14.97 9.33
C LYS A 251 -18.40 -14.10 10.33
N PHE A 252 -19.19 -13.12 9.89
CA PHE A 252 -19.89 -12.17 10.76
C PHE A 252 -21.40 -12.26 10.58
N ARG A 253 -22.10 -12.80 11.59
CA ARG A 253 -23.57 -12.89 11.57
C ARG A 253 -24.22 -11.51 11.50
N GLY A 254 -25.23 -11.38 10.63
CA GLY A 254 -25.98 -10.14 10.43
C GLY A 254 -25.18 -9.03 9.73
N SER A 255 -24.07 -9.38 9.08
CA SER A 255 -23.32 -8.47 8.22
C SER A 255 -23.86 -8.47 6.78
N HIS A 256 -23.51 -7.42 6.06
CA HIS A 256 -23.88 -7.20 4.66
C HIS A 256 -22.63 -7.09 3.79
N ALA A 257 -22.70 -7.49 2.52
CA ALA A 257 -21.61 -7.30 1.56
C ALA A 257 -22.05 -6.46 0.36
N VAL A 258 -21.27 -5.45 -0.01
CA VAL A 258 -21.45 -4.64 -1.22
C VAL A 258 -20.27 -4.91 -2.14
N ILE A 259 -20.51 -5.59 -3.26
CA ILE A 259 -19.44 -6.14 -4.10
C ILE A 259 -19.57 -5.74 -5.56
N SER A 260 -18.48 -5.83 -6.32
CA SER A 260 -18.55 -5.73 -7.78
C SER A 260 -19.22 -6.96 -8.40
N ASP A 261 -20.02 -6.76 -9.43
CA ASP A 261 -20.60 -7.85 -10.22
C ASP A 261 -19.48 -8.68 -10.90
N PRO A 262 -19.34 -9.98 -10.57
CA PRO A 262 -18.30 -10.83 -11.14
C PRO A 262 -18.58 -11.22 -12.60
N SER A 263 -19.82 -11.04 -13.09
CA SER A 263 -20.22 -11.40 -14.46
C SER A 263 -19.63 -10.48 -15.54
N ALA A 264 -18.97 -9.39 -15.14
CA ALA A 264 -18.27 -8.46 -16.04
C ALA A 264 -16.97 -9.03 -16.67
N ASP A 265 -16.78 -10.36 -16.69
CA ASP A 265 -15.67 -11.09 -17.35
C ASP A 265 -14.27 -10.46 -17.17
N GLN A 266 -14.02 -9.94 -15.97
CA GLN A 266 -12.68 -9.49 -15.59
C GLN A 266 -11.86 -10.72 -15.23
N LYS A 267 -10.71 -10.91 -15.88
CA LYS A 267 -9.64 -11.76 -15.35
C LYS A 267 -8.85 -10.94 -14.34
N VAL A 268 -8.27 -11.61 -13.34
CA VAL A 268 -7.29 -10.95 -12.44
C VAL A 268 -6.13 -10.44 -13.31
N PRO A 269 -5.89 -9.11 -13.39
CA PRO A 269 -4.80 -8.58 -14.19
C PRO A 269 -3.47 -9.19 -13.75
N TYR A 270 -2.60 -9.47 -14.73
CA TYR A 270 -1.25 -9.98 -14.48
C TYR A 270 -1.17 -11.25 -13.62
N LEU A 271 -2.24 -12.06 -13.57
CA LEU A 271 -2.26 -13.34 -12.85
C LEU A 271 -1.02 -14.18 -13.18
N GLU A 272 -0.63 -14.24 -14.46
CA GLU A 272 0.54 -15.01 -14.92
C GLU A 272 1.88 -14.55 -14.33
N ARG A 273 1.96 -13.35 -13.77
CA ARG A 273 3.16 -12.80 -13.13
C ARG A 273 3.26 -13.12 -11.64
N MET A 274 2.21 -13.71 -11.05
CA MET A 274 2.20 -14.12 -9.64
C MET A 274 2.91 -15.46 -9.42
N SER A 275 3.20 -15.77 -8.16
CA SER A 275 3.71 -17.10 -7.78
C SER A 275 2.72 -18.22 -8.17
N PRO A 276 3.19 -19.46 -8.43
CA PRO A 276 2.30 -20.58 -8.78
C PRO A 276 1.17 -20.80 -7.76
N ALA A 277 1.45 -20.63 -6.47
CA ALA A 277 0.46 -20.78 -5.40
C ALA A 277 -0.64 -19.70 -5.48
N LEU A 278 -0.25 -18.44 -5.67
CA LEU A 278 -1.20 -17.33 -5.84
C LEU A 278 -2.04 -17.48 -7.10
N ARG A 279 -1.42 -17.91 -8.20
CA ARG A 279 -2.12 -18.18 -9.46
C ARG A 279 -3.23 -19.19 -9.27
N GLU A 280 -2.94 -20.32 -8.63
CA GLU A 280 -3.95 -21.35 -8.39
C GLU A 280 -5.01 -20.89 -7.36
N GLN A 281 -4.61 -20.09 -6.36
CA GLN A 281 -5.54 -19.54 -5.37
C GLN A 281 -6.60 -18.65 -6.00
N PHE A 282 -6.22 -17.78 -6.93
CA PHE A 282 -7.12 -16.83 -7.61
C PHE A 282 -7.59 -17.30 -8.99
N LYS A 283 -7.18 -18.49 -9.42
CA LYS A 283 -7.73 -19.17 -10.58
C LYS A 283 -9.22 -19.39 -10.37
N ASN A 284 -10.02 -19.03 -11.37
CA ASN A 284 -11.48 -19.12 -11.36
C ASN A 284 -12.15 -18.34 -10.20
N ILE A 285 -11.52 -17.27 -9.70
CA ILE A 285 -12.09 -16.46 -8.61
C ILE A 285 -13.52 -15.98 -8.91
N SER A 286 -13.83 -15.63 -10.16
CA SER A 286 -15.17 -15.19 -10.55
C SER A 286 -16.24 -16.28 -10.33
N VAL A 287 -15.89 -17.55 -10.56
CA VAL A 287 -16.78 -18.70 -10.29
C VAL A 287 -17.00 -18.83 -8.77
N ARG A 288 -15.93 -18.74 -7.98
CA ARG A 288 -16.01 -18.83 -6.52
C ARG A 288 -16.81 -17.67 -5.91
N ILE A 289 -16.70 -16.47 -6.47
CA ILE A 289 -17.55 -15.33 -6.06
C ILE A 289 -19.01 -15.70 -6.30
N SER A 290 -19.37 -16.12 -7.51
CA SER A 290 -20.75 -16.52 -7.87
C SER A 290 -21.30 -17.61 -6.96
N GLU A 291 -20.48 -18.61 -6.61
CA GLU A 291 -20.84 -19.68 -5.65
C GLU A 291 -20.99 -19.17 -4.21
N SER A 292 -20.27 -18.09 -3.85
CA SER A 292 -20.29 -17.49 -2.51
C SER A 292 -21.40 -16.45 -2.32
N LEU A 293 -22.18 -16.13 -3.36
CA LEU A 293 -23.33 -15.21 -3.30
C LEU A 293 -24.49 -15.83 -2.50
N THR A 294 -24.31 -15.90 -1.19
CA THR A 294 -25.30 -16.40 -0.24
C THR A 294 -25.52 -15.38 0.87
N GLY A 295 -26.76 -15.17 1.29
CA GLY A 295 -27.10 -14.19 2.34
C GLY A 295 -27.35 -12.78 1.80
N SER A 296 -27.07 -11.76 2.64
CA SER A 296 -27.37 -10.36 2.35
C SER A 296 -26.21 -9.68 1.61
N PHE A 297 -26.41 -9.35 0.34
CA PHE A 297 -25.45 -8.64 -0.48
C PHE A 297 -26.11 -7.68 -1.48
N GLU A 298 -25.34 -6.70 -1.98
CA GLU A 298 -25.70 -5.77 -3.04
C GLU A 298 -24.55 -5.63 -4.05
N PHE A 299 -24.88 -5.27 -5.30
CA PHE A 299 -23.86 -5.00 -6.33
C PHE A 299 -23.53 -3.51 -6.43
N LEU A 300 -22.24 -3.20 -6.55
CA LEU A 300 -21.75 -1.91 -7.00
C LEU A 300 -22.03 -1.77 -8.50
N THR A 301 -22.78 -0.73 -8.85
CA THR A 301 -22.99 -0.36 -10.25
C THR A 301 -21.96 0.71 -10.65
N SER A 302 -21.58 0.75 -11.93
CA SER A 302 -20.82 1.90 -12.45
C SER A 302 -21.75 3.10 -12.60
N ALA A 303 -21.28 4.29 -12.23
CA ALA A 303 -22.00 5.53 -12.49
C ALA A 303 -22.19 5.79 -14.01
N PHE A 304 -21.30 5.21 -14.83
CA PHE A 304 -21.24 5.34 -16.29
C PHE A 304 -21.69 4.06 -17.02
N ALA A 305 -22.77 3.42 -16.60
CA ALA A 305 -23.32 2.26 -17.29
C ALA A 305 -23.91 2.64 -18.67
N ASN A 306 -23.04 2.93 -19.65
CA ASN A 306 -23.39 3.00 -21.06
C ASN A 306 -22.92 1.72 -21.75
N ASP A 307 -23.85 0.78 -21.88
CA ASP A 307 -24.13 -0.14 -23.00
C ASP A 307 -23.01 -0.52 -24.01
N LEU A 308 -21.77 -0.72 -23.55
CA LEU A 308 -20.70 -1.22 -24.40
C LEU A 308 -20.49 -2.71 -24.11
N ARG A 309 -21.13 -3.54 -24.94
CA ARG A 309 -20.84 -4.98 -25.11
C ARG A 309 -19.47 -5.23 -25.76
N VAL A 310 -18.44 -4.53 -25.32
CA VAL A 310 -17.06 -4.79 -25.70
C VAL A 310 -16.33 -5.15 -24.42
N PRO A 311 -15.79 -6.37 -24.27
CA PRO A 311 -14.98 -6.70 -23.12
C PRO A 311 -13.71 -5.84 -23.16
N VAL A 312 -13.74 -4.72 -22.43
CA VAL A 312 -12.57 -3.87 -22.22
C VAL A 312 -11.78 -4.52 -21.08
N MET A 313 -10.56 -4.96 -21.38
CA MET A 313 -9.59 -5.26 -20.33
C MET A 313 -9.32 -3.95 -19.58
N VAL A 314 -9.87 -3.83 -18.37
CA VAL A 314 -9.60 -2.67 -17.51
C VAL A 314 -8.24 -2.94 -16.84
N PRO A 315 -7.17 -2.21 -17.18
CA PRO A 315 -5.84 -2.44 -16.62
C PRO A 315 -5.77 -2.08 -15.13
N HIS A 316 -6.76 -1.34 -14.64
CA HIS A 316 -6.91 -0.87 -13.27
C HIS A 316 -8.25 -1.34 -12.68
N PRO A 317 -8.38 -1.45 -11.36
CA PRO A 317 -9.67 -1.69 -10.73
C PRO A 317 -10.66 -0.58 -11.09
N ASN A 318 -11.94 -0.92 -11.17
CA ASN A 318 -12.98 0.03 -11.52
C ASN A 318 -13.35 0.89 -10.29
N GLU A 319 -12.41 1.74 -9.90
CA GLU A 319 -12.48 2.66 -8.76
C GLU A 319 -13.72 3.56 -8.82
N ASP A 320 -14.19 3.92 -10.02
CA ASP A 320 -15.41 4.71 -10.23
C ASP A 320 -16.66 4.07 -9.62
N ARG A 321 -16.67 2.75 -9.43
CA ARG A 321 -17.76 2.04 -8.75
C ARG A 321 -17.89 2.45 -7.29
N LEU A 322 -16.80 2.87 -6.63
CA LEU A 322 -16.87 3.34 -5.25
C LEU A 322 -17.66 4.64 -5.11
N ALA A 323 -17.81 5.43 -6.18
CA ALA A 323 -18.64 6.61 -6.19
C ALA A 323 -20.15 6.30 -6.07
N SER A 324 -20.58 5.06 -6.38
CA SER A 324 -21.98 4.63 -6.23
C SER A 324 -22.32 4.13 -4.82
N LEU A 325 -21.34 4.08 -3.90
CA LEU A 325 -21.56 3.70 -2.52
C LEU A 325 -22.58 4.62 -1.83
N ARG A 326 -23.61 4.00 -1.26
CA ARG A 326 -24.66 4.70 -0.52
C ARG A 326 -24.30 4.79 0.95
N TYR A 327 -24.82 5.82 1.62
CA TYR A 327 -24.69 6.01 3.06
C TYR A 327 -26.08 6.21 3.66
N ASP A 328 -26.36 5.55 4.78
CA ASP A 328 -27.66 5.64 5.46
C ASP A 328 -27.99 7.05 5.99
N THR A 329 -26.99 7.94 6.08
CA THR A 329 -27.16 9.30 6.57
C THR A 329 -26.76 10.30 5.50
N ALA A 330 -27.52 11.39 5.38
CA ALA A 330 -27.24 12.47 4.44
C ALA A 330 -25.77 12.91 4.49
N ILE A 331 -25.17 13.02 3.29
CA ILE A 331 -23.86 13.64 3.06
C ILE A 331 -24.01 15.08 3.55
N THR A 332 -23.54 15.32 4.77
CA THR A 332 -23.45 16.67 5.33
C THR A 332 -22.09 17.21 4.90
N ASP A 333 -21.99 18.51 4.68
CA ASP A 333 -20.79 19.20 4.18
C ASP A 333 -19.59 18.96 5.10
N TYR A 334 -18.88 17.85 4.89
CA TYR A 334 -17.64 17.53 5.60
C TYR A 334 -16.48 17.58 4.64
N THR A 335 -15.44 18.32 5.04
CA THR A 335 -14.16 18.28 4.36
C THR A 335 -13.26 17.23 5.02
N ARG A 336 -12.35 16.58 4.27
CA ARG A 336 -11.45 15.56 4.85
C ARG A 336 -10.56 16.08 5.98
N ALA A 337 -10.33 17.38 6.07
CA ALA A 337 -9.65 18.04 7.19
C ALA A 337 -10.40 17.90 8.53
N ASP A 338 -11.68 17.51 8.48
CA ASP A 338 -12.53 17.29 9.64
C ASP A 338 -12.48 15.86 10.19
N MET A 339 -11.59 15.00 9.69
CA MET A 339 -11.44 13.62 10.16
C MET A 339 -10.34 13.54 11.23
N ILE A 340 -10.56 12.82 12.33
CA ILE A 340 -9.57 12.68 13.42
C ILE A 340 -8.87 11.32 13.28
N PRO A 341 -7.55 11.28 13.11
CA PRO A 341 -6.79 10.04 13.32
C PRO A 341 -6.87 9.69 14.81
N GLN A 342 -7.56 8.61 15.17
CA GLN A 342 -7.85 8.28 16.58
C GLN A 342 -6.61 7.95 17.44
N HIS A 343 -5.41 7.85 16.85
CA HIS A 343 -4.18 7.52 17.60
C HIS A 343 -3.60 8.68 18.43
N ALA A 344 -3.97 9.94 18.15
CA ALA A 344 -3.50 11.09 18.94
C ALA A 344 -4.19 11.23 20.31
N SER A 345 -5.40 10.70 20.47
CA SER A 345 -6.26 11.02 21.64
C SER A 345 -5.96 10.23 22.93
N HIS A 346 -5.10 9.21 22.86
CA HIS A 346 -4.72 8.41 24.04
C HIS A 346 -3.45 8.89 24.77
N GLN A 347 -2.69 9.83 24.19
CA GLN A 347 -1.52 10.40 24.87
C GLN A 347 -1.84 11.64 25.72
N GLU A 348 -2.83 12.45 25.35
CA GLU A 348 -3.14 13.68 26.10
C GLU A 348 -3.84 13.41 27.45
N LYS A 349 -4.67 12.37 27.55
CA LYS A 349 -5.31 11.99 28.83
C LYS A 349 -4.36 11.38 29.86
N LYS A 350 -3.17 10.91 29.46
CA LYS A 350 -2.13 10.43 30.39
C LYS A 350 -1.21 11.53 30.90
N LYS A 351 -1.14 12.69 30.24
CA LYS A 351 -0.37 13.85 30.72
C LYS A 351 -1.15 14.72 31.70
N SER A 352 -2.48 14.80 31.61
CA SER A 352 -3.27 15.61 32.57
C SER A 352 -3.53 14.93 33.93
N SER A 353 -3.45 13.59 34.02
CA SER A 353 -3.63 12.88 35.30
C SER A 353 -2.39 12.81 36.19
N LYS A 354 -1.23 13.32 35.73
CA LYS A 354 0.02 13.40 36.53
C LYS A 354 0.31 14.79 37.12
N LEU A 355 -0.61 15.76 36.98
CA LEU A 355 -0.44 17.13 37.50
C LEU A 355 -1.33 17.48 38.70
N HIS A 356 -1.90 16.48 39.38
CA HIS A 356 -2.75 16.70 40.57
C HIS A 356 -2.43 15.83 41.80
N SER A 357 -1.17 15.43 41.98
CA SER A 357 -0.70 14.87 43.25
C SER A 357 0.63 15.51 43.67
N GLY A 358 0.56 16.78 44.08
CA GLY A 358 1.75 17.55 44.44
C GLY A 358 1.45 18.68 45.41
N ARG A 359 0.99 18.33 46.62
CA ARG A 359 1.27 19.01 47.92
C ARG A 359 0.21 18.62 48.94
N LEU A 360 0.67 18.05 50.06
CA LEU A 360 0.32 18.43 51.44
C LEU A 360 0.70 17.27 52.38
N ARG A 361 1.89 17.32 52.98
CA ARG A 361 2.10 16.87 54.36
C ARG A 361 3.06 17.81 55.06
N ASN A 362 2.48 18.65 55.92
CA ASN A 362 3.15 19.38 56.98
C ASN A 362 3.72 18.36 57.98
N PHE A 363 4.94 18.62 58.46
CA PHE A 363 5.47 18.06 59.71
C PHE A 363 6.22 19.18 60.46
N PHE A 364 5.54 19.72 61.48
CA PHE A 364 6.06 20.27 62.74
C PHE A 364 5.57 19.24 63.80
N MET A 365 6.18 18.89 64.92
CA MET A 365 7.22 19.45 65.81
C MET A 365 7.58 18.31 66.82
N ASN A 366 8.80 18.18 67.37
CA ASN A 366 9.22 18.53 68.75
C ASN A 366 10.65 17.92 68.95
N GLU A 367 11.66 18.62 69.50
CA GLU A 367 12.02 18.71 70.95
C GLU A 367 11.95 17.32 71.63
N ASP A 368 13.02 16.67 72.10
CA ASP A 368 14.28 17.07 72.74
C ASP A 368 15.50 16.26 72.22
#